data_AF-A0A132H1J1-F1
#
_entry.id   AF-A0A132H1J1-F1
#
_cell.length_a   1.000
_cell.length_b   1.000
_cell.length_c   1.000
_cell.angle_alpha   90.00
_cell.angle_beta   90.00
_cell.angle_gamma   90.00
#
_symmetry.space_group_name_H-M   'P 1'
#
loop_
_entity.id
_entity.type
_entity.pdbx_description
1 polymer ?
#
loop_
_entity_poly.entity_id
_entity_poly.type
_entity_poly.pdbx_seq_one_letter_code
_entity_poly.pdbx_strand_id
1 'polypeptide(L)'
;MNVDFVLLMAPDHMAVGVDCQLHDDATYYMFNGKKYYYVETTQPDFRIGQVPDNIPKAKIEVISCEETPILIVKDVQFESQPAMVFEKASCVLEMVLQNLGPSKITGLKIDVTLVTKNRRGERVLAEEHKVLANLPECKERSEKIAFKSFIKENSVLRVELSGDNIAAQSYEYEMNYSQTRRF
;
A
#
# COMPACT_ATOMS: atom_id res chain seq x y z
N MET A 1 10.73 -11.16 -15.19
CA MET A 1 10.26 -12.55 -15.05
C MET A 1 8.97 -12.46 -14.25
N ASN A 2 7.86 -12.95 -14.79
CA ASN A 2 6.61 -13.03 -14.04
C ASN A 2 6.53 -14.45 -13.49
N VAL A 3 6.79 -14.62 -12.20
CA VAL A 3 6.67 -15.90 -11.50
C VAL A 3 5.34 -15.87 -10.78
N ASP A 4 4.41 -16.71 -11.22
CA ASP A 4 3.11 -16.90 -10.58
C ASP A 4 3.24 -17.99 -9.50
N PHE A 5 2.58 -17.80 -8.37
CA PHE A 5 2.67 -18.72 -7.24
C PHE A 5 1.39 -18.76 -6.41
N VAL A 6 1.22 -19.88 -5.71
CA VAL A 6 0.11 -20.17 -4.79
C VAL A 6 0.68 -20.65 -3.46
N LEU A 7 -0.10 -20.58 -2.39
CA LEU A 7 0.23 -21.31 -1.16
C LEU A 7 -0.36 -22.71 -1.24
N LEU A 8 0.39 -23.69 -0.76
CA LEU A 8 -0.01 -25.09 -0.66
C LEU A 8 -0.13 -25.42 0.83
N MET A 9 -1.36 -25.47 1.34
CA MET A 9 -1.63 -25.70 2.75
C MET A 9 -1.91 -27.18 3.00
N ALA A 10 -1.06 -27.82 3.79
CA ALA A 10 -1.31 -29.13 4.40
C ALA A 10 -1.84 -28.93 5.84
N PRO A 11 -2.42 -29.95 6.48
CA PRO A 11 -2.92 -29.84 7.86
C PRO A 11 -1.90 -29.28 8.88
N ASP A 12 -0.62 -29.65 8.75
CA ASP A 12 0.45 -29.27 9.68
C ASP A 12 1.67 -28.64 8.97
N HIS A 13 1.51 -28.17 7.72
CA HIS A 13 2.61 -27.66 6.91
C HIS A 13 2.14 -26.67 5.84
N MET A 14 2.99 -25.74 5.44
CA MET A 14 2.72 -24.81 4.34
C MET A 14 3.90 -24.80 3.38
N ALA A 15 3.61 -25.04 2.11
CA ALA A 15 4.56 -24.97 1.02
C ALA A 15 4.17 -23.86 0.02
N VAL A 16 5.04 -23.59 -0.94
CA VAL A 16 4.73 -22.69 -2.07
C VAL A 16 4.56 -23.54 -3.32
N GLY A 17 3.54 -23.26 -4.12
CA GLY A 17 3.40 -23.80 -5.46
C GLY A 17 3.87 -22.76 -6.47
N VAL A 18 4.78 -23.10 -7.38
CA VAL A 18 5.26 -22.16 -8.41
C VAL A 18 4.86 -22.62 -9.81
N ASP A 19 4.38 -21.68 -10.63
CA ASP A 19 4.12 -21.90 -12.06
C ASP A 19 5.46 -21.91 -12.79
N CYS A 20 6.03 -23.10 -12.98
CA CYS A 20 7.25 -23.32 -13.73
C CYS A 20 7.11 -24.56 -14.62
N GLN A 21 7.98 -24.70 -15.62
CA GLN A 21 8.01 -25.92 -16.44
C GLN A 21 9.05 -26.89 -15.88
N LEU A 22 8.59 -28.01 -15.32
CA LEU A 22 9.44 -29.11 -14.86
C LEU A 22 9.03 -30.42 -15.52
N HIS A 23 9.91 -31.40 -15.42
CA HIS A 23 9.69 -32.76 -15.91
C HIS A 23 8.44 -33.39 -15.27
N ASP A 24 7.85 -34.37 -15.97
CA ASP A 24 6.56 -34.97 -15.59
C ASP A 24 6.56 -35.71 -14.24
N ASP A 25 7.74 -36.10 -13.74
CA ASP A 25 7.90 -36.80 -12.47
C ASP A 25 7.86 -35.87 -11.24
N ALA A 26 7.84 -34.55 -11.45
CA ALA A 26 7.76 -33.56 -10.37
C ALA A 26 6.33 -33.45 -9.83
N THR A 27 6.18 -33.37 -8.50
CA THR A 27 4.86 -33.21 -7.86
C THR A 27 4.33 -31.79 -8.07
N TYR A 28 3.12 -31.68 -8.60
CA TYR A 28 2.43 -30.41 -8.82
C TYR A 28 0.97 -30.49 -8.38
N TYR A 29 0.36 -29.33 -8.19
CA TYR A 29 -1.06 -29.16 -7.90
C TYR A 29 -1.68 -28.27 -8.97
N MET A 30 -2.87 -28.66 -9.43
CA MET A 30 -3.60 -27.91 -10.45
C MET A 30 -4.38 -26.78 -9.80
N PHE A 31 -4.24 -25.56 -10.32
CA PHE A 31 -5.05 -24.41 -9.92
C PHE A 31 -5.24 -23.49 -11.12
N ASN A 32 -6.47 -23.02 -11.38
CA ASN A 32 -6.82 -22.19 -12.53
C ASN A 32 -6.25 -22.68 -13.89
N GLY A 33 -6.22 -24.01 -14.11
CA GLY A 33 -5.72 -24.61 -15.34
C GLY A 33 -4.20 -24.67 -15.50
N LYS A 34 -3.43 -24.25 -14.49
CA LYS A 34 -1.97 -24.28 -14.45
C LYS A 34 -1.44 -25.33 -13.47
N LYS A 35 -0.21 -25.80 -13.72
CA LYS A 35 0.54 -26.69 -12.82
C LYS A 35 1.41 -25.85 -11.89
N TYR A 36 1.14 -25.90 -10.59
CA TYR A 36 1.99 -25.28 -9.58
C TYR A 36 2.82 -26.35 -8.88
N TYR A 37 4.13 -26.36 -9.14
CA TYR A 37 5.05 -27.36 -8.63
C TYR A 37 5.42 -27.07 -7.18
N TYR A 38 5.46 -28.12 -6.35
CA TYR A 38 5.71 -28.00 -4.92
C TYR A 38 7.11 -27.48 -4.63
N VAL A 39 7.21 -26.47 -3.78
CA VAL A 39 8.46 -25.94 -3.23
C VAL A 39 8.37 -26.03 -1.72
N GLU A 40 9.24 -26.87 -1.16
CA GLU A 40 9.42 -27.00 0.28
C GLU A 40 9.93 -25.68 0.87
N THR A 41 9.34 -25.25 1.99
CA THR A 41 9.65 -23.94 2.62
C THR A 41 10.40 -24.10 3.94
N THR A 42 10.34 -25.28 4.55
CA THR A 42 10.80 -25.50 5.93
C THR A 42 12.05 -26.38 5.98
N GLN A 43 12.09 -27.45 5.17
CA GLN A 43 13.22 -28.38 5.15
C GLN A 43 14.18 -28.09 3.98
N PRO A 44 15.50 -28.06 4.21
CA PRO A 44 16.48 -27.93 3.13
C PRO A 44 16.54 -29.21 2.28
N ASP A 45 17.31 -29.17 1.20
CA ASP A 45 17.66 -30.31 0.34
C ASP A 45 16.53 -30.95 -0.49
N PHE A 46 15.36 -30.30 -0.56
CA PHE A 46 14.29 -30.68 -1.49
C PHE A 46 14.38 -29.87 -2.78
N ARG A 47 14.42 -30.56 -3.92
CA ARG A 47 14.28 -29.92 -5.25
C ARG A 47 12.83 -29.53 -5.49
N ILE A 48 12.60 -28.57 -6.39
CA ILE A 48 11.25 -28.22 -6.83
C ILE A 48 10.56 -29.47 -7.38
N GLY A 49 9.34 -29.74 -6.91
CA GLY A 49 8.56 -30.93 -7.21
C GLY A 49 8.81 -32.12 -6.29
N GLN A 50 9.77 -32.04 -5.38
CA GLN A 50 9.98 -33.07 -4.35
C GLN A 50 9.21 -32.70 -3.08
N VAL A 51 8.38 -33.63 -2.63
CA VAL A 51 7.56 -33.49 -1.43
C VAL A 51 8.13 -34.43 -0.37
N PRO A 52 8.41 -33.95 0.85
CA PRO A 52 8.83 -34.81 1.95
C PRO A 52 7.80 -35.91 2.24
N ASP A 53 8.27 -37.10 2.61
CA ASP A 53 7.40 -38.29 2.80
C ASP A 53 6.36 -38.10 3.92
N ASN A 54 6.62 -37.21 4.88
CA ASN A 54 5.72 -36.89 5.98
C ASN A 54 4.57 -35.94 5.58
N ILE A 55 4.57 -35.39 4.37
CA ILE A 55 3.51 -34.49 3.89
C ILE A 55 2.41 -35.29 3.17
N PRO A 56 1.16 -35.28 3.67
CA PRO A 56 0.07 -36.01 3.05
C PRO A 56 -0.43 -35.30 1.78
N LYS A 57 0.09 -35.73 0.62
CA LYS A 57 -0.25 -35.16 -0.72
C LYS A 57 -1.75 -35.04 -1.00
N ALA A 58 -2.58 -35.96 -0.49
CA ALA A 58 -4.03 -35.98 -0.70
C ALA A 58 -4.80 -34.89 0.08
N LYS A 59 -4.13 -34.12 0.95
CA LYS A 59 -4.75 -33.10 1.81
C LYS A 59 -4.20 -31.69 1.58
N ILE A 60 -3.59 -31.44 0.43
CA ILE A 60 -3.12 -30.11 0.08
C ILE A 60 -4.28 -29.27 -0.46
N GLU A 61 -4.55 -28.17 0.23
CA GLU A 61 -5.40 -27.10 -0.25
C GLU A 61 -4.55 -26.06 -0.99
N VAL A 62 -4.99 -25.65 -2.18
CA VAL A 62 -4.32 -24.61 -2.95
C VAL A 62 -5.01 -23.28 -2.68
N ILE A 63 -4.27 -22.35 -2.06
CA ILE A 63 -4.75 -21.01 -1.74
C ILE A 63 -4.12 -20.04 -2.73
N SER A 64 -4.96 -19.31 -3.46
CA SER A 64 -4.48 -18.22 -4.31
C SER A 64 -3.88 -17.14 -3.44
N CYS A 65 -2.65 -16.73 -3.78
CA CYS A 65 -2.15 -15.44 -3.36
C CYS A 65 -2.87 -14.40 -4.22
N GLU A 66 -4.04 -13.95 -3.80
CA GLU A 66 -4.74 -12.90 -4.53
C GLU A 66 -3.79 -11.72 -4.70
N GLU A 67 -3.61 -11.30 -5.96
CA GLU A 67 -2.75 -10.19 -6.30
C GLU A 67 -3.40 -8.89 -5.81
N THR A 68 -3.33 -8.64 -4.51
CA THR A 68 -3.91 -7.45 -3.89
C THR A 68 -2.86 -6.36 -3.82
N PRO A 69 -3.19 -5.13 -4.25
CA PRO A 69 -2.26 -4.04 -4.10
C PRO A 69 -2.11 -3.68 -2.63
N ILE A 70 -0.93 -3.21 -2.23
CA ILE A 70 -0.65 -2.79 -0.86
C ILE A 70 -0.10 -1.38 -0.93
N LEU A 71 -0.94 -0.38 -0.65
CA LEU A 71 -0.51 1.01 -0.58
C LEU A 71 0.11 1.30 0.79
N ILE A 72 1.32 1.85 0.79
CA ILE A 72 1.94 2.44 1.97
C ILE A 72 2.37 3.88 1.69
N VAL A 73 2.43 4.68 2.75
CA VAL A 73 3.03 6.01 2.75
C VAL A 73 4.42 5.90 3.36
N LYS A 74 5.46 6.12 2.55
CA LYS A 74 6.86 6.01 3.00
C LYS A 74 7.37 7.28 3.68
N ASP A 75 6.99 8.42 3.13
CA ASP A 75 7.41 9.73 3.62
C ASP A 75 6.31 10.76 3.39
N VAL A 76 6.22 11.73 4.31
CA VAL A 76 5.31 12.85 4.24
C VAL A 76 6.02 14.10 4.73
N GLN A 77 6.00 15.13 3.90
CA GLN A 77 6.56 16.43 4.21
C GLN A 77 5.50 17.50 3.98
N PHE A 78 5.36 18.39 4.96
CA PHE A 78 4.46 19.52 4.85
C PHE A 78 5.26 20.81 5.02
N GLU A 79 5.13 21.69 4.03
CA GLU A 79 5.74 23.01 4.04
C GLU A 79 4.67 24.09 3.91
N SER A 80 4.89 25.21 4.56
CA SER A 80 4.06 26.39 4.36
C SER A 80 4.91 27.65 4.33
N GLN A 81 4.54 28.56 3.43
CA GLN A 81 5.16 29.88 3.34
C GLN A 81 4.30 30.90 4.09
N PRO A 82 4.90 31.73 4.97
CA PRO A 82 4.18 32.78 5.67
C PRO A 82 3.48 33.71 4.67
N ALA A 83 2.25 34.08 4.98
CA ALA A 83 1.51 35.11 4.25
C ALA A 83 1.30 36.33 5.15
N MET A 84 1.00 37.48 4.55
CA MET A 84 0.61 38.67 5.30
C MET A 84 -0.64 38.37 6.15
N VAL A 85 -0.88 39.17 7.21
CA VAL A 85 -1.88 38.92 8.29
C VAL A 85 -3.31 38.64 7.79
N PHE A 86 -3.63 38.96 6.55
CA PHE A 86 -4.96 38.76 5.93
C PHE A 86 -4.95 37.86 4.68
N GLU A 87 -3.81 37.22 4.41
CA GLU A 87 -3.63 36.35 3.26
C GLU A 87 -3.50 34.89 3.70
N LYS A 88 -3.93 34.00 2.81
CA LYS A 88 -3.76 32.57 2.99
C LYS A 88 -2.30 32.19 2.71
N ALA A 89 -1.70 31.41 3.61
CA ALA A 89 -0.40 30.81 3.41
C ALA A 89 -0.43 29.84 2.24
N SER A 90 0.63 29.85 1.41
CA SER A 90 0.86 28.82 0.40
C SER A 90 1.38 27.58 1.13
N CYS A 91 0.64 26.48 1.01
CA CYS A 91 0.91 25.20 1.67
C CYS A 91 1.25 24.16 0.60
N VAL A 92 2.22 23.30 0.88
CA VAL A 92 2.60 22.18 0.02
C VAL A 92 2.72 20.93 0.87
N LEU A 93 1.93 19.91 0.54
CA LEU A 93 2.07 18.55 1.04
C LEU A 93 2.79 17.72 -0.02
N GLU A 94 3.93 17.14 0.33
CA GLU A 94 4.65 16.16 -0.47
C GLU A 94 4.54 14.79 0.20
N MET A 95 4.19 13.77 -0.58
CA MET A 95 4.03 12.40 -0.11
C MET A 95 4.75 11.44 -1.03
N VAL A 96 5.42 10.45 -0.44
CA VAL A 96 5.99 9.32 -1.17
C VAL A 96 5.09 8.11 -0.94
N LEU A 97 4.37 7.72 -1.99
CA LEU A 97 3.46 6.58 -2.00
C LEU A 97 4.16 5.38 -2.62
N GLN A 98 4.00 4.20 -2.03
CA GLN A 98 4.54 2.96 -2.58
C GLN A 98 3.47 1.88 -2.63
N ASN A 99 3.38 1.22 -3.77
CA ASN A 99 2.64 -0.03 -3.92
C ASN A 99 3.61 -1.19 -3.69
N LEU A 100 3.45 -1.90 -2.58
CA LEU A 100 4.20 -3.12 -2.26
C LEU A 100 3.50 -4.39 -2.78
N GLY A 101 2.25 -4.26 -3.22
CA GLY A 101 1.47 -5.40 -3.68
C GLY A 101 1.85 -5.82 -5.10
N PRO A 102 1.58 -7.09 -5.46
CA PRO A 102 1.87 -7.65 -6.77
C PRO A 102 0.94 -7.17 -7.89
N SER A 103 -0.15 -6.44 -7.60
CA SER A 103 -1.02 -5.83 -8.61
C SER A 103 -0.98 -4.30 -8.54
N LYS A 104 -1.39 -3.65 -9.64
CA LYS A 104 -1.52 -2.19 -9.72
C LYS A 104 -2.66 -1.65 -8.84
N ILE A 105 -2.47 -0.45 -8.28
CA ILE A 105 -3.55 0.33 -7.68
C ILE A 105 -4.26 1.13 -8.78
N THR A 106 -5.58 1.06 -8.82
CA THR A 106 -6.41 1.85 -9.75
C THR A 106 -7.27 2.88 -9.02
N GLY A 107 -7.58 3.97 -9.72
CA GLY A 107 -8.45 5.02 -9.18
C GLY A 107 -7.92 5.67 -7.91
N LEU A 108 -6.59 5.74 -7.75
CA LEU A 108 -5.93 6.28 -6.57
C LEU A 108 -6.31 7.76 -6.39
N LYS A 109 -6.76 8.12 -5.18
CA LYS A 109 -7.17 9.46 -4.79
C LYS A 109 -6.45 9.88 -3.52
N ILE A 110 -6.17 11.16 -3.45
CA ILE A 110 -5.70 11.83 -2.24
C ILE A 110 -6.67 12.95 -1.93
N ASP A 111 -7.28 12.88 -0.75
CA ASP A 111 -8.16 13.91 -0.21
C ASP A 111 -7.47 14.55 1.00
N VAL A 112 -7.23 15.85 0.91
CA VAL A 112 -6.50 16.61 1.93
C VAL A 112 -7.46 17.60 2.55
N THR A 113 -7.70 17.49 3.86
CA THR A 113 -8.53 18.43 4.61
C THR A 113 -7.71 19.08 5.72
N LEU A 114 -7.57 20.40 5.68
CA LEU A 114 -7.02 21.15 6.80
C LEU A 114 -8.17 21.62 7.69
N VAL A 115 -8.20 21.18 8.94
CA VAL A 115 -9.19 21.60 9.92
C VAL A 115 -8.56 22.40 11.05
N THR A 116 -9.37 23.15 11.78
CA THR A 116 -8.99 23.72 13.09
C THR A 116 -10.03 23.33 14.13
N LYS A 117 -9.56 22.94 15.32
CA LYS A 117 -10.43 22.61 16.46
C LYS A 117 -10.42 23.78 17.46
N ASN A 118 -11.62 24.23 17.83
CA ASN A 118 -11.79 25.24 18.88
C ASN A 118 -12.97 24.87 19.80
N ARG A 119 -13.27 25.71 20.81
CA ARG A 119 -14.35 25.45 21.79
C ARG A 119 -15.75 25.31 21.17
N ARG A 120 -15.97 25.79 19.94
CA ARG A 120 -17.24 25.69 19.19
C ARG A 120 -17.28 24.48 18.26
N GLY A 121 -16.26 23.63 18.27
CA GLY A 121 -16.13 22.46 17.42
C GLY A 121 -15.05 22.61 16.35
N GLU A 122 -15.14 21.75 15.35
CA GLU A 122 -14.20 21.68 14.25
C GLU A 122 -14.67 22.56 13.08
N ARG A 123 -13.71 23.21 12.40
CA ARG A 123 -13.97 23.99 11.20
C ARG A 123 -12.95 23.63 10.12
N VAL A 124 -13.44 23.33 8.92
CA VAL A 124 -12.62 23.14 7.72
C VAL A 124 -12.07 24.50 7.25
N LEU A 125 -10.78 24.53 6.98
CA LEU A 125 -10.02 25.71 6.54
C LEU A 125 -9.63 25.62 5.07
N ALA A 126 -9.27 24.42 4.61
CA ALA A 126 -9.02 24.10 3.22
C ALA A 126 -9.35 22.62 2.97
N GLU A 127 -9.69 22.31 1.73
CA GLU A 127 -9.96 20.97 1.24
C GLU A 127 -9.42 20.90 -0.19
N GLU A 128 -8.67 19.86 -0.50
CA GLU A 128 -8.18 19.56 -1.84
C GLU A 128 -8.42 18.10 -2.17
N HIS A 129 -8.74 17.84 -3.43
CA HIS A 129 -8.91 16.51 -3.96
C HIS A 129 -8.01 16.33 -5.19
N LYS A 130 -7.23 15.25 -5.20
CA LYS A 130 -6.39 14.87 -6.35
C LYS A 130 -6.64 13.42 -6.75
N VAL A 131 -7.09 13.22 -7.99
CA VAL A 131 -7.12 11.90 -8.63
C VAL A 131 -5.79 11.65 -9.32
N LEU A 132 -5.22 10.48 -9.11
CA LEU A 132 -3.92 10.08 -9.62
C LEU A 132 -4.06 9.00 -10.70
N ALA A 133 -3.11 9.00 -11.64
CA ALA A 133 -2.93 7.85 -12.52
C ALA A 133 -2.60 6.60 -11.70
N ASN A 134 -2.97 5.42 -12.20
CA ASN A 134 -2.71 4.13 -11.57
C ASN A 134 -1.25 4.00 -11.09
N LEU A 135 -1.04 3.39 -9.92
CA LEU A 135 0.30 3.10 -9.39
C LEU A 135 0.63 1.63 -9.66
N PRO A 136 1.59 1.33 -10.56
CA PRO A 136 1.94 -0.06 -10.86
C PRO A 136 2.44 -0.83 -9.64
N GLU A 137 2.38 -2.15 -9.73
CA GLU A 137 2.92 -3.11 -8.77
C GLU A 137 4.41 -2.83 -8.45
N CYS A 138 4.78 -2.96 -7.18
CA CYS A 138 6.16 -2.78 -6.70
C CYS A 138 6.81 -1.42 -7.10
N LYS A 139 6.00 -0.37 -7.34
CA LYS A 139 6.48 0.97 -7.70
C LYS A 139 6.19 2.01 -6.63
N GLU A 140 7.00 3.06 -6.69
CA GLU A 140 6.91 4.25 -5.85
C GLU A 140 6.54 5.47 -6.71
N ARG A 141 5.89 6.44 -6.09
CA ARG A 141 5.60 7.75 -6.66
C ARG A 141 5.70 8.85 -5.60
N SER A 142 6.33 9.97 -5.96
CA SER A 142 6.21 11.23 -5.22
C SER A 142 5.06 12.07 -5.76
N GLU A 143 4.23 12.59 -4.87
CA GLU A 143 3.08 13.43 -5.19
C GLU A 143 3.09 14.71 -4.36
N LYS A 144 2.88 15.84 -5.04
CA LYS A 144 2.73 17.15 -4.41
C LYS A 144 1.31 17.66 -4.55
N ILE A 145 0.79 18.21 -3.45
CA ILE A 145 -0.52 18.85 -3.35
C ILE A 145 -0.31 20.24 -2.78
N ALA A 146 -0.56 21.26 -3.61
CA ALA A 146 -0.42 22.66 -3.23
C ALA A 146 -1.81 23.26 -2.97
N PHE A 147 -1.95 23.99 -1.87
CA PHE A 147 -3.20 24.65 -1.49
C PHE A 147 -2.95 25.93 -0.72
N LYS A 148 -4.00 26.75 -0.56
CA LYS A 148 -3.93 28.01 0.20
C LYS A 148 -4.84 27.96 1.41
N SER A 149 -4.29 28.21 2.59
CA SER A 149 -5.09 28.22 3.83
C SER A 149 -4.57 29.13 4.94
N PHE A 150 -5.42 29.39 5.94
CA PHE A 150 -5.03 30.05 7.18
C PHE A 150 -4.59 28.99 8.19
N ILE A 151 -3.28 28.80 8.37
CA ILE A 151 -2.77 27.87 9.37
C ILE A 151 -2.88 28.50 10.76
N LYS A 152 -3.49 27.78 11.70
CA LYS A 152 -3.66 28.19 13.09
C LYS A 152 -2.90 27.23 14.00
N GLU A 153 -2.67 27.64 15.24
CA GLU A 153 -1.97 26.84 16.25
C GLU A 153 -2.62 25.46 16.48
N ASN A 154 -3.96 25.37 16.40
CA ASN A 154 -4.72 24.13 16.54
C ASN A 154 -5.17 23.56 15.18
N SER A 155 -4.37 23.74 14.14
CA SER A 155 -4.65 23.17 12.83
C SER A 155 -4.21 21.71 12.77
N VAL A 156 -5.05 20.87 12.17
CA VAL A 156 -4.78 19.45 11.91
C VAL A 156 -4.95 19.20 10.43
N LEU A 157 -3.94 18.63 9.78
CA LEU A 157 -4.03 18.14 8.42
C LEU A 157 -4.56 16.72 8.44
N ARG A 158 -5.63 16.46 7.71
CA ARG A 158 -6.12 15.12 7.43
C ARG A 158 -5.81 14.77 6.00
N VAL A 159 -5.31 13.56 5.80
CA VAL A 159 -5.09 13.00 4.47
C VAL A 159 -5.82 11.67 4.41
N GLU A 160 -6.71 11.51 3.45
CA GLU A 160 -7.33 10.26 3.11
C GLU A 160 -6.79 9.78 1.76
N LEU A 161 -6.32 8.53 1.74
CA LEU A 161 -5.92 7.83 0.53
C LEU A 161 -6.95 6.76 0.23
N SER A 162 -7.45 6.73 -0.99
CA SER A 162 -8.42 5.72 -1.42
C SER A 162 -8.14 5.27 -2.86
N GLY A 163 -8.70 4.13 -3.25
CA GLY A 163 -8.59 3.60 -4.60
C GLY A 163 -9.64 2.52 -4.84
N ASP A 164 -9.84 2.14 -6.09
CA ASP A 164 -10.92 1.21 -6.46
C ASP A 164 -10.68 -0.21 -5.93
N ASN A 165 -9.42 -0.57 -5.70
CA ASN A 165 -8.97 -1.90 -5.28
C ASN A 165 -8.07 -1.89 -4.04
N ILE A 166 -8.14 -0.83 -3.24
CA ILE A 166 -7.50 -0.73 -1.91
C ILE A 166 -8.51 -0.24 -0.87
N ALA A 167 -8.32 -0.64 0.38
CA ALA A 167 -9.04 -0.01 1.49
C ALA A 167 -8.58 1.45 1.67
N ALA A 168 -9.51 2.32 2.05
CA ALA A 168 -9.18 3.70 2.39
C ALA A 168 -8.28 3.76 3.63
N GLN A 169 -7.31 4.67 3.63
CA GLN A 169 -6.37 4.90 4.73
C GLN A 169 -6.42 6.38 5.11
N SER A 170 -6.60 6.67 6.39
CA SER A 170 -6.70 8.04 6.90
C SER A 170 -5.53 8.36 7.83
N TYR A 171 -4.93 9.53 7.65
CA TYR A 171 -3.81 10.05 8.44
C TYR A 171 -4.16 11.42 9.00
N GLU A 172 -3.80 11.69 10.26
CA GLU A 172 -3.90 13.01 10.87
C GLU A 172 -2.51 13.52 11.28
N TYR A 173 -2.20 14.76 10.95
CA TYR A 173 -0.95 15.44 11.31
C TYR A 173 -1.26 16.74 12.06
N GLU A 174 -0.78 16.85 13.29
CA GLU A 174 -0.87 18.09 14.06
C GLU A 174 0.13 19.12 13.53
N MET A 175 -0.35 20.32 13.23
CA MET A 175 0.49 21.38 12.66
C MET A 175 1.14 22.18 13.79
N ASN A 176 2.42 21.93 14.04
CA ASN A 176 3.19 22.73 14.97
C ASN A 176 3.56 24.09 14.34
N TYR A 177 2.91 25.16 14.82
CA TYR A 177 3.12 26.53 14.34
C TYR A 177 4.59 26.99 14.42
N SER A 178 5.41 26.36 15.26
CA SER A 178 6.83 26.69 15.46
C SER A 178 7.74 26.43 14.24
N GLN A 179 7.31 25.68 13.22
CA GLN A 179 8.11 25.48 12.00
C GLN A 179 7.96 26.62 10.96
N THR A 180 7.12 27.63 11.20
CA THR A 180 6.88 28.75 10.26
C THR A 180 7.67 30.02 10.55
N ARG A 181 8.63 29.99 11.48
CA ARG A 181 9.56 31.11 11.74
C ARG A 181 11.02 30.66 11.60
N ARG A 182 11.57 30.74 10.38
CA ARG A 182 12.98 31.11 10.23
C ARG A 182 13.00 32.58 9.82
N PHE A 183 13.65 33.38 10.66
CA PHE A 183 13.84 34.83 10.53
C PHE A 183 14.67 35.18 9.31
#